data_AF-A0A963FMU4-F1
#
_entry.id   AF-A0A963FMU4-F1
#
_cell.length_a   1.000
_cell.length_b   1.000
_cell.length_c   1.000
_cell.angle_alpha   90.00
_cell.angle_beta   90.00
_cell.angle_gamma   90.00
#
_symmetry.space_group_name_H-M   'P 1'
#
loop_
_entity.id
_entity.type
_entity.pdbx_description
1 polymer ?
#
loop_
_entity_poly.entity_id
_entity_poly.type
_entity_poly.pdbx_seq_one_letter_code
_entity_poly.pdbx_strand_id
1 'polypeptide(L)'
;MMKKIFLPTILLVLAYGFWISPNFKEISAGVAVFLFGMLFLEEGFKAFTGGLLERLLRRTTDNIWKSLSFGVVSTTLMQSSSLVSVITISFLGAGLITLAAGVGIIFGANLGTTTGA
;
A
#
# COMPACT_ATOMS: atom_id res chain seq x y z
N MET A 1 -9.85 -18.48 31.17
CA MET A 1 -9.98 -19.76 30.41
C MET A 1 -10.45 -19.56 28.96
N MET A 2 -11.36 -18.63 28.65
CA MET A 2 -11.88 -18.37 27.29
C MET A 2 -10.82 -17.98 26.23
N LYS A 3 -9.75 -17.25 26.61
CA LYS A 3 -8.69 -16.83 25.67
C LYS A 3 -7.90 -17.99 25.04
N LYS A 4 -7.80 -19.14 25.73
CA LYS A 4 -7.05 -20.31 25.23
C LYS A 4 -7.81 -21.11 24.15
N ILE A 5 -9.14 -21.03 24.16
CA ILE A 5 -10.00 -21.74 23.20
C ILE A 5 -10.30 -20.86 21.98
N PHE A 6 -10.33 -19.54 22.15
CA PHE A 6 -10.67 -18.60 21.07
C PHE A 6 -9.79 -18.74 19.82
N LEU A 7 -8.46 -18.77 19.99
CA LEU A 7 -7.51 -18.84 18.87
C LEU A 7 -7.61 -20.16 18.07
N PRO A 8 -7.62 -21.36 18.68
CA PRO A 8 -7.79 -22.60 17.92
C PRO A 8 -9.17 -22.69 17.25
N THR A 9 -10.21 -22.10 17.84
CA THR A 9 -11.55 -22.05 17.21
C THR A 9 -11.51 -21.22 15.92
N ILE A 10 -10.85 -20.06 15.92
CA ILE A 10 -10.67 -19.23 14.72
C ILE A 10 -9.88 -19.98 13.64
N LEU A 11 -8.78 -20.64 14.01
CA LEU A 11 -7.96 -21.39 13.06
C LEU A 11 -8.75 -22.53 12.40
N LEU A 12 -9.57 -23.25 13.16
CA LEU A 12 -10.43 -24.31 12.62
C LEU A 12 -11.50 -23.76 11.67
N VAL A 13 -12.13 -22.64 12.01
CA VAL A 13 -13.11 -21.98 11.15
C VAL A 13 -12.47 -21.51 9.85
N LEU A 14 -11.27 -20.91 9.93
CA LEU A 14 -10.52 -20.48 8.75
C LEU A 14 -10.13 -21.69 7.88
N ALA A 15 -9.55 -22.74 8.47
CA ALA A 15 -9.18 -23.95 7.75
C ALA A 15 -10.37 -24.60 7.04
N TYR A 16 -11.53 -24.62 7.72
CA TYR A 16 -12.78 -25.08 7.12
C TYR A 16 -13.24 -24.17 5.96
N GLY A 17 -13.17 -22.86 6.13
CA GLY A 17 -13.47 -21.88 5.06
C GLY A 17 -12.56 -22.04 3.82
N PHE A 18 -11.27 -22.27 4.04
CA PHE A 18 -10.29 -22.58 2.98
C PHE A 18 -10.54 -23.90 2.28
N TRP A 19 -11.07 -24.89 3.00
CA TRP A 19 -11.39 -26.19 2.45
C TRP A 19 -12.64 -26.15 1.58
N ILE A 20 -13.68 -25.44 2.02
CA ILE A 20 -15.00 -25.47 1.38
C ILE A 20 -15.07 -24.62 0.11
N SER A 21 -14.30 -23.53 0.03
CA SER A 21 -14.41 -22.57 -1.06
C SER A 21 -13.09 -22.39 -1.82
N PRO A 22 -12.98 -22.90 -3.06
CA PRO A 22 -11.82 -22.69 -3.91
C PRO A 22 -11.49 -21.21 -4.13
N ASN A 23 -12.51 -20.36 -4.34
CA ASN A 23 -12.35 -18.91 -4.52
C ASN A 23 -11.69 -18.23 -3.32
N PHE A 24 -12.05 -18.62 -2.09
CA PHE A 24 -11.47 -18.01 -0.89
C PHE A 24 -9.98 -18.34 -0.75
N LYS A 25 -9.60 -19.57 -1.15
CA LYS A 25 -8.21 -20.01 -1.21
C LYS A 25 -7.42 -19.20 -2.23
N GLU A 26 -7.94 -19.04 -3.44
CA GLU A 26 -7.30 -18.28 -4.51
C GLU A 26 -7.11 -16.79 -4.14
N ILE A 27 -8.17 -16.14 -3.65
CA ILE A 27 -8.10 -14.74 -3.22
C ILE A 27 -7.09 -14.57 -2.10
N SER A 28 -7.11 -15.43 -1.08
CA SER A 28 -6.18 -15.31 0.04
C SER A 28 -4.73 -15.58 -0.37
N ALA A 29 -4.50 -16.52 -1.29
CA ALA A 29 -3.18 -16.75 -1.85
C ALA A 29 -2.69 -15.52 -2.65
N GLY A 30 -3.56 -14.94 -3.47
CA GLY A 30 -3.26 -13.70 -4.20
C GLY A 30 -2.95 -12.52 -3.27
N VAL A 31 -3.75 -12.33 -2.22
CA VAL A 31 -3.50 -11.32 -1.18
C VAL A 31 -2.18 -11.59 -0.46
N ALA A 32 -1.87 -12.84 -0.11
CA ALA A 32 -0.61 -13.18 0.55
C ALA A 32 0.60 -12.83 -0.34
N VAL A 33 0.56 -13.18 -1.63
CA VAL A 33 1.62 -12.82 -2.59
C VAL A 33 1.71 -11.30 -2.78
N PHE A 34 0.59 -10.61 -2.84
CA PHE A 34 0.54 -9.15 -2.96
C PHE A 34 1.14 -8.45 -1.73
N LEU A 35 0.73 -8.85 -0.52
CA LEU A 35 1.30 -8.34 0.73
C LEU A 35 2.80 -8.63 0.82
N PHE A 36 3.23 -9.83 0.43
CA PHE A 36 4.64 -10.18 0.34
C PHE A 36 5.38 -9.23 -0.60
N GLY A 37 4.87 -9.00 -1.82
CA GLY A 37 5.44 -8.03 -2.76
C GLY A 37 5.56 -6.62 -2.18
N MET A 38 4.55 -6.16 -1.43
CA MET A 38 4.60 -4.85 -0.74
C MET A 38 5.70 -4.79 0.32
N LEU A 39 5.94 -5.87 1.07
CA LEU A 39 7.03 -5.94 2.05
C LEU A 39 8.40 -5.80 1.36
N PHE A 40 8.62 -6.48 0.23
CA PHE A 40 9.87 -6.32 -0.54
C PHE A 40 10.03 -4.92 -1.11
N LEU A 41 8.94 -4.28 -1.55
CA LEU A 41 8.99 -2.88 -1.98
C LEU A 41 9.39 -1.96 -0.83
N GLU A 42 8.81 -2.15 0.36
CA GLU A 42 9.17 -1.39 1.57
C GLU A 42 10.66 -1.57 1.91
N GLU A 43 11.16 -2.80 1.95
CA GLU A 43 12.57 -3.10 2.22
C GLU A 43 13.51 -2.51 1.16
N GLY A 44 13.15 -2.63 -0.13
CA GLY A 44 13.88 -2.04 -1.23
C GLY A 44 13.95 -0.51 -1.11
N PHE A 45 12.84 0.13 -0.70
CA PHE A 45 12.80 1.56 -0.49
C PHE A 45 13.57 2.03 0.76
N LYS A 46 13.68 1.20 1.81
CA LYS A 46 14.52 1.50 2.97
C LYS A 46 15.99 1.72 2.57
N ALA A 47 16.48 1.04 1.54
CA ALA A 47 17.84 1.25 1.04
C ALA A 47 18.08 2.67 0.47
N PHE A 48 17.01 3.41 0.14
CA PHE A 48 17.08 4.78 -0.37
C PHE A 48 16.90 5.87 0.72
N THR A 49 16.68 5.46 1.98
CA THR A 49 16.60 6.40 3.11
C THR A 49 17.93 7.14 3.29
N GLY A 50 17.86 8.42 3.67
CA GLY A 50 18.98 9.35 3.75
C GLY A 50 19.53 9.83 2.40
N GLY A 51 19.11 9.22 1.29
CA GLY A 51 19.63 9.46 -0.05
C GLY A 51 18.91 10.56 -0.86
N LEU A 52 19.19 10.59 -2.17
CA LEU A 52 18.58 11.52 -3.12
C LEU A 52 17.05 11.37 -3.20
N LEU A 53 16.57 10.12 -3.22
CA LEU A 53 15.15 9.81 -3.36
C LEU A 53 14.33 10.37 -2.18
N GLU A 54 14.79 10.16 -0.94
CA GLU A 54 14.10 10.70 0.24
C GLU A 54 14.01 12.24 0.17
N ARG A 55 15.11 12.91 -0.19
CA ARG A 55 15.12 14.38 -0.30
C ARG A 55 14.16 14.88 -1.38
N LEU A 56 14.12 14.20 -2.53
CA LEU A 56 13.22 14.53 -3.63
C LEU A 56 11.75 14.35 -3.22
N LEU A 57 11.42 13.21 -2.61
CA LEU A 57 10.08 12.91 -2.11
C LEU A 57 9.66 13.93 -1.06
N ARG A 58 10.49 14.20 -0.05
CA ARG A 58 10.19 15.22 0.98
C ARG A 58 9.94 16.60 0.37
N ARG A 59 10.74 17.03 -0.60
CA ARG A 59 10.56 18.35 -1.25
C ARG A 59 9.30 18.44 -2.13
N THR A 60 8.89 17.31 -2.70
CA THR A 60 7.72 17.21 -3.59
C THR A 60 6.43 16.92 -2.82
N THR A 61 6.54 16.58 -1.54
CA THR A 61 5.41 16.22 -0.67
C THR A 61 5.38 17.01 0.65
N ASP A 62 6.11 18.12 0.71
CA ASP A 62 6.23 19.00 1.88
C ASP A 62 4.94 19.76 2.22
N ASN A 63 4.01 19.88 1.26
CA ASN A 63 2.70 20.51 1.44
C ASN A 63 1.58 19.64 0.83
N ILE A 64 0.38 19.72 1.42
CA ILE A 64 -0.79 18.93 0.99
C ILE A 64 -1.10 19.11 -0.50
N TRP A 65 -1.05 20.34 -1.01
CA TRP A 65 -1.30 20.63 -2.43
C TRP A 65 -0.27 19.99 -3.36
N LYS A 66 1.00 19.96 -2.96
CA LYS A 66 2.05 19.31 -3.75
C LYS A 66 1.89 17.79 -3.71
N SER A 67 1.62 17.21 -2.54
CA SER A 67 1.31 15.79 -2.39
C SER A 67 0.10 15.37 -3.23
N LEU A 68 -0.96 16.20 -3.25
CA LEU A 68 -2.12 16.00 -4.11
C LEU A 68 -1.72 16.01 -5.60
N SER A 69 -1.00 17.05 -6.04
CA SER A 69 -0.56 17.15 -7.43
C SER A 69 0.36 16.00 -7.84
N PHE A 70 1.22 15.54 -6.92
CA PHE A 70 2.07 14.37 -7.12
C PHE A 70 1.21 13.13 -7.35
N GLY A 71 0.20 12.89 -6.53
CA GLY A 71 -0.75 11.79 -6.71
C GLY A 71 -1.48 11.83 -8.05
N VAL A 72 -1.96 13.02 -8.47
CA VAL A 72 -2.61 13.21 -9.77
C VAL A 72 -1.66 12.83 -10.89
N VAL A 73 -0.50 13.47 -10.95
CA VAL A 73 0.49 13.27 -12.02
C VAL A 73 0.99 11.82 -12.05
N SER A 74 1.37 11.26 -10.90
CA SER A 74 1.80 9.86 -10.82
C SER A 74 0.71 8.92 -11.31
N THR A 75 -0.55 9.17 -10.97
CA THR A 75 -1.64 8.28 -11.41
C THR A 75 -1.96 8.43 -12.88
N THR A 76 -1.96 9.64 -13.43
CA THR A 76 -2.12 9.85 -14.87
C THR A 76 -1.02 9.15 -15.66
N LEU A 77 0.23 9.18 -15.16
CA LEU A 77 1.36 8.50 -15.80
C LEU A 77 1.29 6.98 -15.67
N MET A 78 0.93 6.47 -14.49
CA MET A 78 0.89 5.04 -14.21
C MET A 78 -0.43 4.37 -14.62
N GLN A 79 -1.45 5.18 -14.97
CA GLN A 79 -2.82 4.77 -15.28
C GLN A 79 -3.49 3.89 -14.19
N SER A 80 -2.98 3.91 -12.96
CA SER A 80 -3.46 3.06 -11.88
C SER A 80 -3.31 3.72 -10.52
N SER A 81 -4.43 4.18 -9.97
CA SER A 81 -4.47 4.73 -8.61
C SER A 81 -4.16 3.67 -7.55
N SER A 82 -4.53 2.40 -7.80
CA SER A 82 -4.20 1.27 -6.93
C SER A 82 -2.69 1.05 -6.82
N LEU A 83 -1.98 1.10 -7.95
CA LEU A 83 -0.53 0.95 -7.97
C LEU A 83 0.15 2.12 -7.24
N VAL A 84 -0.27 3.36 -7.52
CA VAL A 84 0.25 4.55 -6.82
C VAL A 84 0.00 4.46 -5.31
N SER A 85 -1.15 3.95 -4.89
CA SER A 85 -1.48 3.74 -3.47
C SER A 85 -0.53 2.72 -2.81
N VAL A 86 -0.24 1.60 -3.48
CA VAL A 86 0.69 0.57 -2.99
C VAL A 86 2.10 1.12 -2.81
N ILE A 87 2.60 1.86 -3.80
CA ILE A 87 3.92 2.50 -3.71
C ILE A 87 3.94 3.52 -2.58
N THR A 88 2.87 4.31 -2.43
CA THR A 88 2.75 5.31 -1.37
C THR A 88 2.78 4.68 0.02
N ILE A 89 2.06 3.58 0.21
CA ILE A 89 2.10 2.80 1.46
C ILE A 89 3.52 2.27 1.72
N SER A 90 4.21 1.79 0.69
CA SER A 90 5.59 1.29 0.80
C SER A 90 6.58 2.41 1.15
N PHE A 91 6.44 3.61 0.58
CA PHE A 91 7.23 4.79 0.97
C PHE A 91 6.99 5.21 2.41
N LEU A 92 5.75 5.12 2.87
CA LEU A 92 5.38 5.41 4.25
C LEU A 92 5.98 4.38 5.22
N GLY A 93 5.88 3.09 4.91
CA GLY A 93 6.51 2.01 5.68
C GLY A 93 8.03 2.14 5.74
N ALA A 94 8.66 2.57 4.64
CA ALA A 94 10.09 2.85 4.57
C ALA A 94 10.51 4.16 5.27
N GLY A 95 9.56 4.99 5.71
CA GLY A 95 9.85 6.27 6.37
C GLY A 95 10.28 7.41 5.44
N LEU A 96 10.11 7.25 4.11
CA LEU A 96 10.51 8.23 3.10
C LEU A 96 9.56 9.44 3.03
N ILE A 97 8.28 9.23 3.38
CA ILE A 97 7.25 10.26 3.40
C ILE A 97 6.45 10.21 4.70
N THR A 98 5.80 11.31 5.05
CA THR A 98 4.92 11.37 6.23
C THR A 98 3.53 10.83 5.92
N LEU A 99 2.76 10.49 6.96
CA LEU A 99 1.35 10.10 6.79
C LEU A 99 0.52 11.20 6.11
N ALA A 100 0.71 12.46 6.49
CA ALA A 100 0.00 13.59 5.87
C ALA A 100 0.30 13.70 4.37
N ALA A 101 1.56 13.50 3.97
CA ALA A 101 1.94 13.42 2.57
C ALA A 101 1.28 12.23 1.87
N GLY A 102 1.33 11.03 2.45
CA GLY A 102 0.73 9.83 1.89
C GLY A 102 -0.79 9.97 1.66
N VAL A 103 -1.51 10.53 2.63
CA VAL A 103 -2.95 10.84 2.49
C VAL A 103 -3.18 11.81 1.32
N GLY A 104 -2.39 12.87 1.21
CA GLY A 104 -2.46 13.81 0.08
C GLY A 104 -2.25 13.14 -1.27
N ILE A 105 -1.25 12.25 -1.38
CA ILE A 105 -0.96 11.49 -2.60
C ILE A 105 -2.13 10.58 -2.96
N ILE A 106 -2.74 9.88 -2.00
CA ILE A 106 -3.89 8.99 -2.24
C ILE A 106 -5.10 9.78 -2.77
N PHE A 107 -5.42 10.94 -2.18
CA PHE A 107 -6.48 11.80 -2.71
C PHE A 107 -6.16 12.28 -4.13
N GLY A 108 -4.90 12.65 -4.37
CA GLY A 108 -4.44 13.05 -5.69
C GLY A 108 -4.58 11.92 -6.70
N ALA A 109 -4.24 10.70 -6.30
CA ALA A 109 -4.32 9.52 -7.15
C ALA A 109 -5.75 9.25 -7.61
N ASN A 110 -6.72 9.32 -6.69
CA ASN A 110 -8.13 9.16 -7.01
C ASN A 110 -8.64 10.24 -7.99
N LEU A 111 -8.13 11.48 -7.88
CA LEU A 111 -8.43 12.53 -8.86
C LEU A 111 -7.74 12.26 -10.20
N GLY A 112 -6.48 11.81 -10.20
CA GLY A 112 -5.72 11.49 -11.41
C GLY A 112 -6.43 10.46 -12.29
N THR A 113 -7.06 9.44 -11.69
CA THR A 113 -7.84 8.46 -12.45
C THR A 113 -8.99 9.07 -13.25
N THR A 114 -9.58 10.17 -12.78
CA THR A 114 -10.68 10.84 -13.51
C THR A 114 -10.20 11.66 -14.70
N THR A 115 -8.91 12.00 -14.76
CA THR A 115 -8.35 12.89 -15.79
C THR A 115 -7.80 12.19 -17.03
N GLY A 116 -7.80 10.84 -17.07
CA GLY A 116 -7.39 10.07 -18.24
C GLY A 116 -6.49 8.85 -17.97
N ALA A 117 -6.58 8.25 -16.79
CA ALA A 117 -6.03 6.92 -16.53
C ALA A 117 -6.99 5.83 -17.03
#